data_AF-A0AB34SE87-F1
#
_entry.id   AF-A0AB34SE87-F1
#
_cell.length_a   1.000
_cell.length_b   1.000
_cell.length_c   1.000
_cell.angle_alpha   90.00
_cell.angle_beta   90.00
_cell.angle_gamma   90.00
#
_symmetry.space_group_name_H-M   'P 1'
#
loop_
_entity.id
_entity.type
_entity.pdbx_description
1 polymer ?
#
loop_
_entity_poly.entity_id
_entity_poly.type
_entity_poly.pdbx_seq_one_letter_code
_entity_poly.pdbx_strand_id
1 'polypeptide(L)'
;MMDTGKELYDSIAIPDDKLIEALKKGQNKWNQGKRMLVVKRSGLAVAACFALLLITANVPAMYAYASNIPVIKTLVQALRNGSGGENIDQVSINVSVDERAITFQFLEDGLISNKVLSYSTEFHYAPARMEFSFYNVDAQYKTVIFNNIKNQIHSLKACKDIYMVESLDENTLSFVVQLKQLYNYELIEYHDPGDVTIQFYQDAYYTDGEKRPGQTIYLLRSSVISSTREIQQLLKKYQNEEISQIKNEDGGFIFTIGEYNTEDEAKRALSRLQEEYGNEIDFTINQCAVEQIPK
;
A
#
# COMPACT_ATOMS: atom_id res chain seq x y z
N MET A 1 -59.28 24.14 -68.25
CA MET A 1 -59.46 24.22 -66.78
C MET A 1 -58.10 23.93 -66.19
N MET A 2 -57.34 24.99 -65.87
CA MET A 2 -55.95 24.88 -65.41
C MET A 2 -55.95 24.49 -63.93
N ASP A 3 -55.22 23.42 -63.61
CA ASP A 3 -55.11 22.83 -62.28
C ASP A 3 -54.23 23.72 -61.39
N THR A 4 -54.88 24.71 -60.76
CA THR A 4 -54.26 25.73 -59.91
C THR A 4 -53.54 25.13 -58.69
N GLY A 5 -53.82 23.87 -58.34
CA GLY A 5 -53.14 23.16 -57.26
C GLY A 5 -51.74 22.68 -57.62
N LYS A 6 -51.47 22.39 -58.90
CA LYS A 6 -50.17 21.85 -59.34
C LYS A 6 -49.09 22.93 -59.44
N GLU A 7 -49.45 24.14 -59.88
CA GLU A 7 -48.53 25.28 -59.96
C GLU A 7 -48.09 25.80 -58.57
N LEU A 8 -48.93 25.62 -57.54
CA LEU A 8 -48.58 25.94 -56.14
C LEU A 8 -47.66 24.89 -55.49
N TYR A 9 -47.66 23.65 -55.99
CA TYR A 9 -46.80 22.57 -55.48
C TYR A 9 -45.39 22.65 -56.07
N ASP A 10 -45.28 22.98 -57.36
CA ASP A 10 -44.01 23.07 -58.09
C ASP A 10 -43.22 24.36 -57.77
N SER A 11 -43.84 25.34 -57.09
CA SER A 11 -43.21 26.63 -56.71
C SER A 11 -42.62 26.64 -55.29
N ILE A 12 -42.67 25.53 -54.56
CA ILE A 12 -42.05 25.42 -53.24
C ILE A 12 -40.55 25.15 -53.44
N ALA A 13 -39.74 26.19 -53.27
CA ALA A 13 -38.28 26.06 -53.25
C ALA A 13 -37.85 25.16 -52.07
N ILE A 14 -37.30 23.98 -52.39
CA ILE A 14 -36.68 23.09 -51.40
C ILE A 14 -35.30 23.67 -51.06
N PRO A 15 -35.03 24.10 -49.81
CA PRO A 15 -33.71 24.60 -49.46
C PRO A 15 -32.75 23.40 -49.33
N ASP A 16 -31.86 23.21 -50.32
CA ASP A 16 -30.89 22.11 -50.35
C ASP A 16 -30.00 22.05 -49.10
N ASP A 17 -29.72 23.20 -48.48
CA ASP A 17 -28.79 23.29 -47.35
C ASP A 17 -29.34 22.70 -46.04
N LYS A 18 -30.66 22.80 -45.79
CA LYS A 18 -31.27 22.35 -44.52
C LYS A 18 -31.48 20.84 -44.45
N LEU A 19 -31.73 20.21 -45.60
CA LEU A 19 -31.87 18.75 -45.70
C LEU A 19 -30.52 18.04 -45.52
N ILE A 20 -29.46 18.59 -46.11
CA ILE A 20 -28.10 18.05 -45.97
C ILE A 20 -27.60 18.23 -44.52
N GLU A 21 -27.92 19.34 -43.86
CA GLU A 21 -27.57 19.57 -42.46
C GLU A 21 -28.32 18.61 -41.50
N ALA A 22 -29.60 18.34 -41.76
CA ALA A 22 -30.40 17.37 -41.00
C ALA A 22 -29.88 15.93 -41.18
N LEU A 23 -29.48 15.56 -42.40
CA LEU A 23 -28.85 14.25 -42.68
C LEU A 23 -27.50 14.09 -41.99
N LYS A 24 -26.65 15.13 -41.99
CA LYS A 24 -25.38 15.14 -41.23
C LYS A 24 -25.60 15.06 -39.72
N LYS A 25 -26.60 15.77 -39.16
CA LYS A 25 -26.99 15.66 -37.75
C LYS A 25 -27.50 14.26 -37.39
N GLY A 26 -28.23 13.59 -38.29
CA GLY A 26 -28.68 12.21 -38.13
C GLY A 26 -27.55 11.18 -38.13
N GLN A 27 -26.61 11.29 -39.08
CA GLN A 27 -25.44 10.41 -39.16
C GLN A 27 -24.51 10.54 -37.95
N ASN A 28 -24.30 11.76 -37.44
CA ASN A 28 -23.50 11.98 -36.23
C ASN A 28 -24.14 11.40 -34.96
N LYS A 29 -25.47 11.49 -34.80
CA LYS A 29 -26.19 10.82 -33.70
C LYS A 29 -26.11 9.29 -33.78
N TRP A 30 -26.18 8.72 -34.98
CA TRP A 30 -26.06 7.27 -35.20
C TRP A 30 -24.66 6.73 -34.86
N ASN A 31 -23.60 7.46 -35.23
CA ASN A 31 -22.22 7.09 -34.92
C ASN A 31 -21.89 7.23 -33.42
N GLN A 32 -22.51 8.18 -32.72
CA GLN A 32 -22.40 8.28 -31.25
C GLN A 32 -23.12 7.11 -30.54
N GLY A 33 -24.27 6.67 -31.04
CA GLY A 33 -25.00 5.51 -30.49
C GLY A 33 -24.26 4.17 -30.64
N LYS A 34 -23.59 3.94 -31.78
CA LYS A 34 -22.77 2.73 -31.99
C LYS A 34 -21.52 2.68 -31.11
N ARG A 35 -20.84 3.81 -30.89
CA ARG A 35 -19.69 3.88 -29.96
C ARG A 35 -20.10 3.56 -28.52
N MET A 36 -21.28 4.02 -28.08
CA MET A 36 -21.78 3.76 -26.73
C MET A 36 -22.17 2.29 -26.50
N LEU A 37 -22.68 1.59 -27.52
CA LEU A 37 -22.99 0.15 -27.45
C LEU A 37 -21.73 -0.74 -27.40
N VAL A 38 -20.67 -0.35 -28.12
CA VAL A 38 -19.38 -1.05 -28.06
C VAL A 38 -18.72 -0.83 -26.70
N VAL A 39 -18.69 0.40 -26.18
CA VAL A 39 -18.15 0.71 -24.83
C VAL A 39 -18.91 -0.04 -23.72
N LYS A 40 -20.25 -0.16 -23.82
CA LYS A 40 -21.04 -0.94 -22.87
C LYS A 40 -20.75 -2.45 -22.90
N ARG A 41 -20.42 -3.02 -24.07
CA ARG A 41 -20.04 -4.44 -24.19
C ARG A 41 -18.60 -4.70 -23.75
N SER A 42 -17.68 -3.77 -24.02
CA SER A 42 -16.28 -3.87 -23.57
C SER A 42 -16.15 -3.67 -22.06
N GLY A 43 -16.94 -2.79 -21.44
CA GLY A 43 -16.93 -2.58 -19.99
C GLY A 43 -17.37 -3.81 -19.18
N LEU A 44 -18.33 -4.59 -19.70
CA LEU A 44 -18.75 -5.87 -19.10
C LEU A 44 -17.64 -6.94 -19.13
N ALA A 45 -16.85 -6.98 -20.20
CA ALA A 45 -15.73 -7.92 -20.31
C ALA A 45 -14.57 -7.55 -19.38
N VAL A 46 -14.26 -6.26 -19.26
CA VAL A 46 -13.22 -5.77 -18.33
C VAL A 46 -13.63 -6.02 -16.88
N ALA A 47 -14.89 -5.75 -16.51
CA ALA A 47 -15.39 -6.01 -15.15
C ALA A 47 -15.37 -7.51 -14.79
N ALA A 48 -15.69 -8.40 -15.74
CA ALA A 48 -15.62 -9.85 -15.53
C ALA A 48 -14.18 -10.36 -15.36
N CYS A 49 -13.22 -9.81 -16.13
CA CYS A 49 -11.80 -10.12 -15.96
C CYS A 49 -11.26 -9.58 -14.61
N PHE A 50 -11.70 -8.41 -14.18
CA PHE A 50 -11.35 -7.83 -12.88
C PHE A 50 -11.91 -8.67 -11.73
N ALA A 51 -13.17 -9.11 -11.83
CA ALA A 51 -13.78 -10.00 -10.85
C ALA A 51 -13.06 -11.36 -10.79
N LEU A 52 -12.66 -11.92 -11.93
CA LEU A 52 -11.87 -13.16 -11.97
C LEU A 52 -10.46 -12.99 -11.38
N LEU A 53 -9.78 -11.88 -11.65
CA LEU A 53 -8.48 -11.56 -11.02
C LEU A 53 -8.58 -11.45 -9.50
N LEU A 54 -9.60 -10.76 -9.00
CA LEU A 54 -9.85 -10.62 -7.55
C LEU A 54 -10.20 -11.96 -6.88
N ILE A 55 -10.94 -12.83 -7.57
CA ILE A 55 -11.26 -14.19 -7.08
C ILE A 55 -10.01 -15.09 -7.05
N THR A 56 -9.08 -14.93 -7.99
CA THR A 56 -7.83 -15.73 -8.02
C THR A 56 -6.73 -15.19 -7.09
N ALA A 57 -6.80 -13.92 -6.69
CA ALA A 57 -5.73 -13.24 -5.94
C ALA A 57 -5.83 -13.37 -4.41
N ASN A 58 -6.78 -14.15 -3.88
CA ASN A 58 -6.96 -14.35 -2.42
C ASN A 58 -7.04 -13.01 -1.64
N VAL A 59 -7.70 -12.00 -2.22
CA VAL A 59 -7.90 -10.67 -1.60
C VAL A 59 -9.23 -10.67 -0.84
N PRO A 60 -9.26 -10.46 0.49
CA PRO A 60 -10.50 -10.38 1.24
C PRO A 60 -11.37 -9.15 0.85
N ALA A 61 -12.53 -9.44 0.25
CA ALA A 61 -13.77 -8.64 0.21
C ALA A 61 -13.72 -7.11 -0.01
N MET A 62 -13.17 -6.68 -1.15
CA MET A 62 -13.34 -5.32 -1.73
C MET A 62 -14.76 -5.09 -2.28
N TYR A 63 -15.80 -4.99 -1.45
CA TYR A 63 -17.16 -4.63 -1.95
C TYR A 63 -18.01 -3.71 -1.04
N ALA A 64 -17.54 -3.32 0.15
CA ALA A 64 -18.36 -2.55 1.07
C ALA A 64 -18.23 -1.01 0.96
N TYR A 65 -17.26 -0.46 0.22
CA TYR A 65 -16.87 0.95 0.41
C TYR A 65 -16.67 1.81 -0.85
N ALA A 66 -17.13 1.38 -2.02
CA ALA A 66 -17.01 2.17 -3.26
C ALA A 66 -17.93 3.42 -3.34
N SER A 67 -18.72 3.72 -2.31
CA SER A 67 -19.78 4.73 -2.39
C SER A 67 -19.40 6.15 -1.97
N ASN A 68 -18.16 6.43 -1.55
CA ASN A 68 -17.79 7.74 -0.97
C ASN A 68 -16.52 8.41 -1.53
N ILE A 69 -16.10 8.15 -2.79
CA ILE A 69 -14.92 8.83 -3.37
C ILE A 69 -15.35 9.78 -4.50
N PRO A 70 -15.27 11.12 -4.32
CA PRO A 70 -15.62 12.12 -5.35
C PRO A 70 -14.65 12.19 -6.53
N VAL A 71 -13.55 11.42 -6.52
CA VAL A 71 -12.50 11.38 -7.55
C VAL A 71 -12.35 9.94 -8.02
N ILE A 72 -12.51 9.69 -9.32
CA ILE A 72 -12.18 8.38 -9.91
C ILE A 72 -10.65 8.26 -9.89
N LYS A 73 -10.12 7.60 -8.86
CA LYS A 73 -8.71 7.18 -8.81
C LYS A 73 -8.54 5.85 -9.52
N THR A 74 -7.38 5.62 -10.13
CA THR A 74 -7.08 4.32 -10.72
C THR A 74 -6.30 3.49 -9.71
N LEU A 75 -6.85 2.34 -9.34
CA LEU A 75 -6.20 1.37 -8.46
C LEU A 75 -5.01 0.74 -9.20
N VAL A 76 -3.82 0.84 -8.60
CA VAL A 76 -2.61 0.19 -9.10
C VAL A 76 -2.48 -1.20 -8.48
N GLN A 77 -2.47 -1.27 -7.15
CA GLN A 77 -2.30 -2.52 -6.41
C GLN A 77 -2.84 -2.44 -4.98
N ALA A 78 -3.10 -3.62 -4.40
CA ALA A 78 -3.40 -3.81 -2.98
C ALA A 78 -2.57 -4.98 -2.42
N LEU A 79 -1.86 -4.76 -1.32
CA LEU A 79 -0.93 -5.73 -0.75
C LEU A 79 -0.71 -5.56 0.76
N ARG A 80 -0.17 -6.60 1.40
CA ARG A 80 0.32 -6.58 2.79
C ARG A 80 1.83 -6.57 2.89
N ASN A 81 2.49 -7.34 2.03
CA ASN A 81 3.94 -7.37 1.91
C ASN A 81 4.30 -7.05 0.46
N GLY A 82 5.34 -6.26 0.23
CA GLY A 82 5.83 -5.96 -1.10
C GLY A 82 6.33 -4.54 -1.25
N SER A 83 6.45 -4.10 -2.50
CA SER A 83 6.96 -2.78 -2.88
C SER A 83 6.14 -2.18 -4.02
N GLY A 84 6.29 -0.88 -4.22
CA GLY A 84 5.56 -0.14 -5.24
C GLY A 84 6.14 1.25 -5.47
N GLY A 85 5.43 2.04 -6.25
CA GLY A 85 5.86 3.38 -6.64
C GLY A 85 7.03 3.41 -7.62
N GLU A 86 7.56 4.61 -7.82
CA GLU A 86 8.66 4.93 -8.73
C GLU A 86 9.74 5.77 -8.04
N ASN A 87 10.95 5.77 -8.58
CA ASN A 87 11.97 6.73 -8.17
C ASN A 87 11.55 8.12 -8.66
N ILE A 88 11.24 9.01 -7.72
CA ILE A 88 10.90 10.41 -7.97
C ILE A 88 11.85 11.26 -7.12
N ASP A 89 12.42 12.31 -7.72
CA ASP A 89 13.34 13.21 -7.04
C ASP A 89 12.56 14.35 -6.36
N GLN A 90 13.06 14.83 -5.21
CA GLN A 90 12.59 16.06 -4.54
C GLN A 90 11.08 16.08 -4.22
N VAL A 91 10.55 14.96 -3.76
CA VAL A 91 9.14 14.85 -3.37
C VAL A 91 8.94 15.25 -1.92
N SER A 92 7.94 16.10 -1.66
CA SER A 92 7.42 16.29 -0.31
C SER A 92 6.21 15.39 -0.07
N ILE A 93 6.09 14.87 1.15
CA ILE A 93 5.05 13.90 1.52
C ILE A 93 4.06 14.59 2.47
N ASN A 94 2.82 14.71 2.00
CA ASN A 94 1.69 15.08 2.84
C ASN A 94 1.10 13.82 3.47
N VAL A 95 0.85 13.88 4.79
CA VAL A 95 0.30 12.77 5.56
C VAL A 95 -1.02 13.20 6.17
N SER A 96 -2.04 12.37 5.98
CA SER A 96 -3.31 12.46 6.70
C SER A 96 -3.58 11.14 7.42
N VAL A 97 -4.06 11.21 8.67
CA VAL A 97 -4.41 10.04 9.46
C VAL A 97 -5.83 10.18 9.98
N ASP A 98 -6.67 9.18 9.70
CA ASP A 98 -8.00 9.04 10.26
C ASP A 98 -8.10 7.83 11.20
N GLU A 99 -9.32 7.49 11.64
CA GLU A 99 -9.51 6.39 12.59
C GLU A 99 -9.11 5.01 12.09
N ARG A 100 -9.01 4.83 10.76
CA ARG A 100 -8.82 3.55 10.07
C ARG A 100 -7.76 3.59 8.98
N ALA A 101 -7.20 4.74 8.63
CA ALA A 101 -6.27 4.85 7.54
C ALA A 101 -5.16 5.88 7.76
N ILE A 102 -4.01 5.62 7.14
CA ILE A 102 -2.95 6.58 6.92
C ILE A 102 -2.84 6.77 5.40
N THR A 103 -2.99 8.00 4.91
CA THR A 103 -2.85 8.31 3.49
C THR A 103 -1.66 9.24 3.27
N PHE A 104 -0.79 8.83 2.36
CA PHE A 104 0.37 9.55 1.88
C PHE A 104 0.07 10.11 0.49
N GLN A 105 0.19 11.43 0.36
CA GLN A 105 0.10 12.12 -0.91
C GLN A 105 1.44 12.78 -1.23
N PHE A 106 1.86 12.67 -2.49
CA PHE A 106 3.17 13.10 -2.93
C PHE A 106 3.04 14.42 -3.70
N LEU A 107 3.99 15.33 -3.45
CA LEU A 107 4.07 16.62 -4.12
C LEU A 107 5.38 16.75 -4.87
N GLU A 108 5.31 17.05 -6.17
CA GLU A 108 6.42 17.39 -7.06
C GLU A 108 6.30 18.89 -7.41
N ASP A 109 7.34 19.68 -7.15
CA ASP A 109 7.31 21.15 -7.31
C ASP A 109 6.13 21.84 -6.59
N GLY A 110 5.68 21.26 -5.47
CA GLY A 110 4.54 21.76 -4.69
C GLY A 110 3.15 21.44 -5.26
N LEU A 111 3.08 20.70 -6.36
CA LEU A 111 1.83 20.22 -6.96
C LEU A 111 1.62 18.74 -6.66
N ILE A 112 0.36 18.32 -6.55
CA ILE A 112 0.01 16.90 -6.37
C ILE A 112 0.57 16.10 -7.53
N SER A 113 1.45 15.16 -7.22
CA SER A 113 2.02 14.25 -8.20
C SER A 113 0.99 13.22 -8.64
N ASN A 114 1.08 12.78 -9.89
CA ASN A 114 0.34 11.61 -10.37
C ASN A 114 1.06 10.30 -10.04
N LYS A 115 2.28 10.38 -9.51
CA LYS A 115 3.15 9.25 -9.18
C LYS A 115 3.25 9.05 -7.67
N VAL A 116 3.61 7.83 -7.30
CA VAL A 116 3.87 7.42 -5.92
C VAL A 116 5.37 7.27 -5.71
N LEU A 117 5.90 7.81 -4.61
CA LEU A 117 7.30 7.63 -4.25
C LEU A 117 7.58 6.16 -3.94
N SER A 118 8.69 5.64 -4.45
CA SER A 118 9.18 4.29 -4.21
C SER A 118 9.10 3.89 -2.74
N TYR A 119 8.49 2.75 -2.47
CA TYR A 119 8.25 2.27 -1.11
C TYR A 119 8.31 0.75 -0.99
N SER A 120 8.43 0.28 0.25
CA SER A 120 8.19 -1.11 0.62
C SER A 120 7.44 -1.23 1.93
N THR A 121 6.79 -2.37 2.12
CA THR A 121 6.11 -2.72 3.35
C THR A 121 6.27 -4.20 3.68
N GLU A 122 6.41 -4.48 4.96
CA GLU A 122 6.52 -5.84 5.48
C GLU A 122 5.67 -6.00 6.75
N PHE A 123 4.99 -7.13 6.86
CA PHE A 123 4.29 -7.54 8.07
C PHE A 123 5.11 -8.55 8.86
N HIS A 124 5.22 -8.32 10.17
CA HIS A 124 5.81 -9.25 11.13
C HIS A 124 4.77 -9.66 12.18
N TYR A 125 4.85 -10.91 12.64
CA TYR A 125 3.91 -11.49 13.59
C TYR A 125 4.27 -11.25 15.06
N ALA A 126 5.55 -11.04 15.42
CA ALA A 126 5.98 -10.90 16.82
C ALA A 126 6.80 -9.62 17.13
N PRO A 127 6.16 -8.55 17.65
CA PRO A 127 4.71 -8.36 17.73
C PRO A 127 4.11 -8.11 16.34
N ALA A 128 2.78 -8.18 16.24
CA ALA A 128 2.04 -7.79 15.04
C ALA A 128 2.36 -6.34 14.69
N ARG A 129 3.06 -6.13 13.58
CA ARG A 129 3.52 -4.80 13.18
C ARG A 129 3.69 -4.71 11.67
N MET A 130 3.48 -3.50 11.18
CA MET A 130 3.88 -3.09 9.85
C MET A 130 5.23 -2.38 9.95
N GLU A 131 6.20 -2.79 9.15
CA GLU A 131 7.34 -1.96 8.79
C GLU A 131 7.06 -1.32 7.43
N PHE A 132 7.26 -0.01 7.32
CA PHE A 132 6.99 0.75 6.11
C PHE A 132 8.16 1.66 5.80
N SER A 133 8.63 1.63 4.56
CA SER A 133 9.81 2.35 4.11
C SER A 133 9.51 3.17 2.86
N PHE A 134 9.88 4.45 2.87
CA PHE A 134 10.00 5.27 1.66
C PHE A 134 11.48 5.42 1.30
N TYR A 135 11.78 5.29 0.01
CA TYR A 135 13.12 5.45 -0.54
C TYR A 135 13.30 6.83 -1.17
N ASN A 136 14.56 7.28 -1.29
CA ASN A 136 14.92 8.61 -1.82
C ASN A 136 14.29 9.79 -1.06
N VAL A 137 14.09 9.64 0.25
CA VAL A 137 13.65 10.73 1.13
C VAL A 137 14.88 11.44 1.68
N ASP A 138 15.05 12.70 1.32
CA ASP A 138 16.16 13.52 1.81
C ASP A 138 16.22 13.51 3.35
N ALA A 139 17.41 13.18 3.86
CA ALA A 139 17.71 12.98 5.27
C ALA A 139 17.19 14.10 6.19
N GLN A 140 17.20 15.36 5.72
CA GLN A 140 16.76 16.50 6.53
C GLN A 140 15.25 16.52 6.80
N TYR A 141 14.44 15.89 5.94
CA TYR A 141 12.97 15.89 6.04
C TYR A 141 12.40 14.67 6.76
N LYS A 142 13.17 13.59 6.91
CA LYS A 142 12.71 12.33 7.53
C LYS A 142 12.04 12.54 8.89
N THR A 143 12.70 13.28 9.77
CA THR A 143 12.18 13.58 11.12
C THR A 143 10.90 14.42 11.07
N VAL A 144 10.81 15.37 10.13
CA VAL A 144 9.61 16.21 9.97
C VAL A 144 8.43 15.36 9.51
N ILE A 145 8.63 14.53 8.48
CA ILE A 145 7.59 13.63 7.96
C ILE A 145 7.15 12.65 9.04
N PHE A 146 8.08 12.00 9.73
CA PHE A 146 7.74 11.07 10.81
C PHE A 146 6.97 11.74 11.95
N ASN A 147 7.36 12.94 12.36
CA ASN A 147 6.63 13.68 13.40
C ASN A 147 5.21 14.06 12.95
N ASN A 148 4.99 14.36 11.67
CA ASN A 148 3.66 14.61 11.13
C ASN A 148 2.76 13.37 11.22
N ILE A 149 3.30 12.18 10.97
CA ILE A 149 2.60 10.90 11.17
C ILE A 149 2.31 10.72 12.66
N LYS A 150 3.35 10.78 13.50
CA LYS A 150 3.28 10.51 14.93
C LYS A 150 2.28 11.42 15.66
N ASN A 151 2.19 12.69 15.28
CA ASN A 151 1.26 13.64 15.91
C ASN A 151 -0.21 13.34 15.59
N GLN A 152 -0.48 12.72 14.45
CA GLN A 152 -1.85 12.39 14.02
C GLN A 152 -2.23 10.93 14.36
N ILE A 153 -1.26 10.06 14.65
CA ILE A 153 -1.45 8.62 14.85
C ILE A 153 -2.44 8.26 15.97
N HIS A 154 -2.66 9.17 16.93
CA HIS A 154 -3.55 8.94 18.06
C HIS A 154 -5.02 8.74 17.65
N SER A 155 -5.42 9.23 16.47
CA SER A 155 -6.75 8.94 15.91
C SER A 155 -6.90 7.48 15.47
N LEU A 156 -5.80 6.80 15.12
CA LEU A 156 -5.81 5.47 14.54
C LEU A 156 -6.05 4.39 15.60
N LYS A 157 -7.23 3.76 15.56
CA LYS A 157 -7.64 2.76 16.57
C LYS A 157 -6.73 1.54 16.61
N ALA A 158 -6.17 1.16 15.47
CA ALA A 158 -5.30 0.00 15.29
C ALA A 158 -3.91 0.16 15.91
N CYS A 159 -3.43 1.39 16.10
CA CYS A 159 -2.05 1.65 16.53
C CYS A 159 -1.87 1.39 18.04
N LYS A 160 -0.90 0.55 18.39
CA LYS A 160 -0.39 0.35 19.76
C LYS A 160 0.81 1.26 20.04
N ASP A 161 1.79 1.31 19.13
CA ASP A 161 2.96 2.19 19.20
C ASP A 161 3.47 2.52 17.79
N ILE A 162 4.25 3.59 17.66
CA ILE A 162 4.91 4.01 16.42
C ILE A 162 6.33 4.50 16.71
N TYR A 163 7.30 4.07 15.90
CA TYR A 163 8.70 4.47 16.02
C TYR A 163 9.44 4.42 14.68
N MET A 164 10.50 5.21 14.54
CA MET A 164 11.40 5.14 13.37
C MET A 164 12.30 3.91 13.47
N VAL A 165 12.64 3.34 12.32
CA VAL A 165 13.62 2.26 12.18
C VAL A 165 14.96 2.86 11.77
N GLU A 166 16.03 2.41 12.40
CA GLU A 166 17.39 2.79 12.04
C GLU A 166 17.78 2.10 10.72
N SER A 167 18.32 2.88 9.78
CA SER A 167 18.77 2.37 8.47
C SER A 167 20.24 2.72 8.24
N LEU A 168 20.91 1.91 7.43
CA LEU A 168 22.25 2.21 6.89
C LEU A 168 22.17 3.24 5.75
N ASP A 169 21.04 3.33 5.07
CA ASP A 169 20.80 4.33 4.03
C ASP A 169 20.16 5.60 4.63
N GLU A 170 20.91 6.70 4.55
CA GLU A 170 20.45 7.99 5.05
C GLU A 170 19.27 8.57 4.26
N ASN A 171 19.04 8.10 3.03
CA ASN A 171 17.91 8.54 2.20
C ASN A 171 16.69 7.61 2.27
N THR A 172 16.68 6.69 3.23
CA THR A 172 15.52 5.85 3.53
C THR A 172 14.83 6.35 4.80
N LEU A 173 13.51 6.56 4.71
CA LEU A 173 12.62 6.79 5.85
C LEU A 173 11.86 5.50 6.13
N SER A 174 12.23 4.82 7.21
CA SER A 174 11.54 3.61 7.68
C SER A 174 10.90 3.86 9.04
N PHE A 175 9.68 3.37 9.21
CA PHE A 175 8.98 3.41 10.49
C PHE A 175 8.13 2.16 10.70
N VAL A 176 7.88 1.86 11.97
CA VAL A 176 7.00 0.76 12.37
C VAL A 176 5.71 1.32 12.94
N VAL A 177 4.60 0.74 12.54
CA VAL A 177 3.32 0.83 13.26
C VAL A 177 3.07 -0.52 13.94
N GLN A 178 3.22 -0.58 15.26
CA GLN A 178 2.86 -1.75 16.04
C GLN A 178 1.34 -1.78 16.18
N LEU A 179 0.73 -2.91 15.84
CA LEU A 179 -0.71 -3.09 15.87
C LEU A 179 -1.18 -3.52 17.26
N LYS A 180 -2.40 -3.11 17.61
CA LYS A 180 -3.15 -3.76 18.70
C LYS A 180 -3.54 -5.17 18.26
N GLN A 181 -3.78 -6.04 19.23
CA GLN A 181 -4.20 -7.42 18.96
C GLN A 181 -5.45 -7.45 18.07
N LEU A 182 -5.52 -8.44 17.18
CA LEU A 182 -6.63 -8.63 16.24
C LEU A 182 -6.83 -7.46 15.27
N TYR A 183 -5.81 -6.64 15.04
CA TYR A 183 -5.78 -5.69 13.93
C TYR A 183 -4.80 -6.16 12.86
N ASN A 184 -5.15 -5.83 11.63
CA ASN A 184 -4.35 -6.07 10.45
C ASN A 184 -4.47 -4.86 9.52
N TYR A 185 -3.74 -4.87 8.41
CA TYR A 185 -3.77 -3.80 7.43
C TYR A 185 -3.77 -4.31 6.00
N GLU A 186 -4.08 -3.40 5.09
CA GLU A 186 -3.89 -3.55 3.66
C GLU A 186 -3.38 -2.20 3.14
N LEU A 187 -2.34 -2.24 2.33
CA LEU A 187 -1.84 -1.09 1.61
C LEU A 187 -2.48 -1.05 0.24
N ILE A 188 -2.93 0.13 -0.16
CA ILE A 188 -3.55 0.39 -1.46
C ILE A 188 -2.82 1.53 -2.15
N GLU A 189 -2.35 1.27 -3.37
CA GLU A 189 -1.69 2.27 -4.22
C GLU A 189 -2.65 2.75 -5.31
N TYR A 190 -2.72 4.06 -5.50
CA TYR A 190 -3.49 4.72 -6.55
C TYR A 190 -2.60 5.58 -7.44
N HIS A 191 -2.98 5.75 -8.70
CA HIS A 191 -2.45 6.76 -9.60
C HIS A 191 -3.56 7.72 -10.08
N ASP A 192 -3.13 8.92 -10.52
CA ASP A 192 -3.98 10.03 -10.99
C ASP A 192 -5.10 10.47 -10.02
N PRO A 193 -4.78 11.15 -8.90
CA PRO A 193 -3.43 11.47 -8.42
C PRO A 193 -2.74 10.28 -7.73
N GLY A 194 -1.42 10.37 -7.58
CA GLY A 194 -0.60 9.37 -6.91
C GLY A 194 -0.78 9.43 -5.39
N ASP A 195 -1.25 8.33 -4.79
CA ASP A 195 -1.30 8.19 -3.33
C ASP A 195 -1.17 6.74 -2.85
N VAL A 196 -0.69 6.61 -1.62
CA VAL A 196 -0.62 5.33 -0.90
C VAL A 196 -1.50 5.45 0.33
N THR A 197 -2.46 4.54 0.47
CA THR A 197 -3.34 4.47 1.64
C THR A 197 -3.12 3.14 2.35
N ILE A 198 -2.78 3.21 3.62
CA ILE A 198 -2.68 2.06 4.52
C ILE A 198 -3.96 1.99 5.31
N GLN A 199 -4.81 1.01 5.00
CA GLN A 199 -6.09 0.81 5.65
C GLN A 199 -5.98 -0.29 6.71
N PHE A 200 -6.45 0.01 7.91
CA PHE A 200 -6.42 -0.88 9.06
C PHE A 200 -7.83 -1.40 9.36
N TYR A 201 -7.91 -2.69 9.65
CA TYR A 201 -9.16 -3.37 9.96
C TYR A 201 -8.97 -4.35 11.12
N GLN A 202 -10.07 -4.66 11.80
CA GLN A 202 -10.07 -5.75 12.75
C GLN A 202 -10.06 -7.06 11.98
N ASP A 203 -9.09 -7.90 12.28
CA ASP A 203 -8.94 -9.20 11.66
C ASP A 203 -9.53 -10.27 12.58
N ALA A 204 -10.72 -10.73 12.19
CA ALA A 204 -11.44 -11.78 12.89
C ALA A 204 -11.36 -13.13 12.17
N TYR A 205 -10.69 -13.20 11.01
CA TYR A 205 -10.74 -14.35 10.11
C TYR A 205 -9.34 -14.71 9.61
N TYR A 206 -8.75 -15.74 10.22
CA TYR A 206 -7.46 -16.28 9.82
C TYR A 206 -7.62 -17.37 8.77
N THR A 207 -6.87 -17.24 7.68
CA THR A 207 -6.81 -18.26 6.63
C THR A 207 -5.86 -19.40 7.00
N ASP A 208 -6.01 -20.55 6.35
CA ASP A 208 -5.10 -21.69 6.55
C ASP A 208 -3.68 -21.31 6.10
N GLY A 209 -2.73 -21.38 7.03
CA GLY A 209 -1.32 -21.01 6.82
C GLY A 209 -0.90 -19.71 7.49
N GLU A 210 -1.85 -18.88 7.94
CA GLU A 210 -1.54 -17.70 8.76
C GLU A 210 -1.31 -18.08 10.22
N LYS A 211 -0.32 -17.43 10.84
CA LYS A 211 -0.01 -17.63 12.25
C LYS A 211 -1.07 -16.93 13.10
N ARG A 212 -1.73 -17.69 13.98
CA ARG A 212 -2.85 -17.21 14.79
C ARG A 212 -2.37 -16.50 16.06
N PRO A 213 -3.11 -15.50 16.57
CA PRO A 213 -2.82 -14.91 17.87
C PRO A 213 -2.67 -15.99 18.96
N GLY A 214 -1.61 -15.87 19.76
CA GLY A 214 -1.32 -16.84 20.82
C GLY A 214 -0.56 -18.10 20.36
N GLN A 215 -0.44 -18.38 19.06
CA GLN A 215 0.41 -19.47 18.56
C GLN A 215 1.87 -19.18 18.93
N THR A 216 2.62 -20.21 19.34
CA THR A 216 4.06 -20.08 19.59
C THR A 216 4.81 -19.96 18.27
N ILE A 217 5.72 -19.00 18.21
CA ILE A 217 6.70 -18.87 17.12
C ILE A 217 8.10 -18.73 17.70
N TYR A 218 9.09 -19.06 16.88
CA TYR A 218 10.51 -18.99 17.21
C TYR A 218 11.18 -17.94 16.32
N LEU A 219 12.19 -17.27 16.84
CA LEU A 219 12.93 -16.24 16.11
C LEU A 219 14.34 -16.11 16.68
N LEU A 220 15.24 -15.53 15.90
CA LEU A 220 16.57 -15.18 16.39
C LEU A 220 16.50 -13.75 16.92
N ARG A 221 16.92 -13.53 18.17
CA ARG A 221 16.77 -12.27 18.91
C ARG A 221 18.12 -11.79 19.44
N SER A 222 18.39 -10.50 19.30
CA SER A 222 19.52 -9.85 19.95
C SER A 222 19.29 -9.60 21.44
N SER A 223 20.33 -9.18 22.15
CA SER A 223 20.16 -8.46 23.42
C SER A 223 19.49 -7.09 23.17
N VAL A 224 19.00 -6.46 24.25
CA VAL A 224 18.45 -5.10 24.17
C VAL A 224 19.60 -4.11 23.97
N ILE A 225 19.50 -3.28 22.94
CA ILE A 225 20.46 -2.26 22.54
C ILE A 225 19.80 -0.88 22.68
N SER A 226 20.49 0.04 23.35
CA SER A 226 20.03 1.44 23.49
C SER A 226 20.97 2.46 22.84
N SER A 227 22.15 2.02 22.40
CA SER A 227 23.18 2.86 21.80
C SER A 227 23.04 2.87 20.28
N THR A 228 22.82 4.05 19.67
CA THR A 228 22.78 4.20 18.20
C THR A 228 24.04 3.67 17.53
N ARG A 229 25.21 3.80 18.18
CA ARG A 229 26.47 3.27 17.64
C ARG A 229 26.46 1.74 17.56
N GLU A 230 25.95 1.07 18.59
CA GLU A 230 25.83 -0.39 18.61
C GLU A 230 24.81 -0.88 17.58
N ILE A 231 23.69 -0.17 17.43
CA ILE A 231 22.70 -0.45 16.37
C ILE A 231 23.37 -0.40 14.99
N GLN A 232 24.09 0.68 14.68
CA GLN A 232 24.77 0.85 13.40
C GLN A 232 25.86 -0.20 13.15
N GLN A 233 26.52 -0.69 14.21
CA GLN A 233 27.48 -1.79 14.09
C GLN A 233 26.79 -3.12 13.79
N LEU A 234 25.68 -3.43 14.48
CA LEU A 234 24.89 -4.62 14.24
C LEU A 234 24.31 -4.65 12.82
N LEU A 235 23.69 -3.55 12.38
CA LEU A 235 23.14 -3.44 11.02
C LEU A 235 24.21 -3.64 9.95
N LYS A 236 25.43 -3.09 10.14
CA LYS A 236 26.55 -3.31 9.21
C LYS A 236 27.03 -4.76 9.20
N LYS A 237 27.14 -5.39 10.37
CA LYS A 237 27.59 -6.78 10.49
C LYS A 237 26.66 -7.73 9.75
N TYR A 238 25.36 -7.49 9.83
CA TYR A 238 24.32 -8.37 9.29
C TYR A 238 23.55 -7.72 8.13
N GLN A 239 24.19 -6.86 7.34
CA GLN A 239 23.54 -6.11 6.25
C GLN A 239 22.95 -7.00 5.13
N ASN A 240 23.36 -8.27 5.06
CA ASN A 240 22.85 -9.26 4.11
C ASN A 240 21.69 -10.08 4.70
N GLU A 241 21.29 -9.82 5.94
CA GLU A 241 20.21 -10.49 6.64
C GLU A 241 18.97 -9.59 6.69
N GLU A 242 17.80 -10.21 6.70
CA GLU A 242 16.52 -9.53 6.93
C GLU A 242 16.33 -9.29 8.43
N ILE A 243 16.94 -8.21 8.92
CA ILE A 243 16.83 -7.78 10.32
C ILE A 243 15.64 -6.85 10.48
N SER A 244 14.78 -7.12 11.47
CA SER A 244 13.71 -6.21 11.87
C SER A 244 13.95 -5.63 13.28
N GLN A 245 13.65 -4.35 13.45
CA GLN A 245 13.82 -3.61 14.70
C GLN A 245 12.51 -3.59 15.51
N ILE A 246 12.60 -4.01 16.78
CA ILE A 246 11.47 -3.99 17.72
C ILE A 246 11.80 -3.10 18.91
N LYS A 247 10.92 -2.14 19.20
CA LYS A 247 11.01 -1.34 20.43
C LYS A 247 10.53 -2.16 21.61
N ASN A 248 11.36 -2.28 22.64
CA ASN A 248 11.01 -2.91 23.90
C ASN A 248 10.21 -1.94 24.80
N GLU A 249 9.52 -2.48 25.81
CA GLU A 249 8.71 -1.73 26.77
C GLU A 249 9.53 -0.67 27.54
N ASP A 250 10.81 -0.94 27.79
CA ASP A 250 11.74 -0.02 28.49
C ASP A 250 12.34 1.08 27.58
N GLY A 251 11.96 1.12 26.30
CA GLY A 251 12.43 2.12 25.33
C GLY A 251 13.74 1.79 24.60
N GLY A 252 14.42 0.70 24.97
CA GLY A 252 15.50 0.12 24.17
C GLY A 252 14.97 -0.65 22.95
N PHE A 253 15.87 -1.12 22.10
CA PHE A 253 15.53 -1.90 20.90
C PHE A 253 16.09 -3.31 20.95
N ILE A 254 15.34 -4.27 20.42
CA ILE A 254 15.83 -5.60 20.08
C ILE A 254 15.77 -5.75 18.56
N PHE A 255 16.64 -6.59 18.03
CA PHE A 255 16.68 -6.92 16.62
C PHE A 255 16.35 -8.39 16.45
N THR A 256 15.61 -8.70 15.39
CA THR A 256 15.15 -10.06 15.12
C THR A 256 15.43 -10.50 13.70
N ILE A 257 15.77 -11.76 13.51
CA ILE A 257 15.92 -12.40 12.18
C ILE A 257 14.96 -13.58 12.07
N GLY A 258 14.06 -13.49 11.09
CA GLY A 258 13.07 -14.51 10.75
C GLY A 258 12.00 -14.78 11.81
N GLU A 259 10.94 -15.47 11.39
CA GLU A 259 9.84 -15.92 12.24
C GLU A 259 9.43 -17.35 11.86
N TYR A 260 9.91 -18.31 12.63
CA TYR A 260 9.84 -19.74 12.36
C TYR A 260 8.70 -20.42 13.12
N ASN A 261 8.15 -21.48 12.53
CA ASN A 261 7.06 -22.24 13.13
C ASN A 261 7.57 -23.28 14.15
N THR A 262 8.83 -23.69 14.02
CA THR A 262 9.44 -24.70 14.88
C THR A 262 10.79 -24.27 15.42
N GLU A 263 11.17 -24.81 16.58
CA GLU A 263 12.49 -24.57 17.16
C GLU A 263 13.61 -25.09 16.25
N ASP A 264 13.39 -26.19 15.54
CA ASP A 264 14.38 -26.78 14.64
C ASP A 264 14.67 -25.90 13.42
N GLU A 265 13.67 -25.18 12.90
CA GLU A 265 13.87 -24.16 11.87
C GLU A 265 14.74 -23.01 12.40
N ALA A 266 14.44 -22.52 13.60
CA ALA A 266 15.25 -21.47 14.23
C ALA A 266 16.69 -21.95 14.53
N LYS A 267 16.89 -23.20 14.96
CA LYS A 267 18.21 -23.81 15.14
C LYS A 267 19.00 -23.85 13.85
N ARG A 268 18.38 -24.29 12.75
CA ARG A 268 19.03 -24.30 11.43
C ARG A 268 19.43 -22.89 10.98
N ALA A 269 18.56 -21.91 11.19
CA ALA A 269 18.87 -20.52 10.90
C ALA A 269 20.02 -19.97 11.75
N LEU A 270 20.04 -20.28 13.05
CA LEU A 270 21.13 -19.90 13.95
C LEU A 270 22.46 -20.51 13.52
N SER A 271 22.47 -21.81 13.20
CA SER A 271 23.67 -22.51 12.72
C SER A 271 24.20 -21.90 11.43
N ARG A 272 23.32 -21.54 10.48
CA ARG A 272 23.73 -20.82 9.26
C ARG A 272 24.42 -19.49 9.60
N LEU A 273 23.83 -18.69 10.50
CA LEU A 273 24.45 -17.42 10.90
C LEU A 273 25.81 -17.64 11.59
N GLN A 274 25.97 -18.69 12.38
CA GLN A 274 27.25 -19.02 13.02
C GLN A 274 28.31 -19.44 12.00
N GLU A 275 27.93 -20.17 10.96
CA GLU A 275 28.83 -20.54 9.86
C GLU A 275 29.28 -19.32 9.05
N GLU A 276 28.37 -18.38 8.80
CA GLU A 276 28.62 -17.21 7.95
C GLU A 276 29.35 -16.07 8.68
N TYR A 277 28.99 -15.81 9.94
CA TYR A 277 29.49 -14.67 10.73
C TYR A 277 30.41 -15.07 11.90
N GLY A 278 30.66 -16.37 12.08
CA GLY A 278 31.46 -16.94 13.17
C GLY A 278 30.65 -17.26 14.43
N ASN A 279 31.26 -17.97 15.39
CA ASN A 279 30.55 -18.47 16.58
C ASN A 279 30.09 -17.37 17.57
N GLU A 280 30.71 -16.19 17.54
CA GLU A 280 30.31 -15.02 18.35
C GLU A 280 29.29 -14.16 17.58
N ILE A 281 28.05 -14.66 17.52
CA ILE A 281 26.92 -13.93 16.94
C ILE A 281 26.12 -13.17 18.00
N ASP A 282 25.49 -12.07 17.58
CA ASP A 282 24.71 -11.19 18.43
C ASP A 282 23.28 -11.70 18.69
N PHE A 283 22.92 -12.86 18.13
CA PHE A 283 21.58 -13.42 18.15
C PHE A 283 21.50 -14.77 18.87
N THR A 284 20.37 -14.99 19.55
CA THR A 284 20.03 -16.25 20.22
C THR A 284 18.61 -16.66 19.86
N ILE A 285 18.28 -17.95 19.98
CA ILE A 285 16.91 -18.40 19.76
C ILE A 285 16.02 -17.91 20.89
N ASN A 286 14.92 -17.27 20.53
CA ASN A 286 13.84 -16.89 21.42
C ASN A 286 12.53 -17.50 20.94
N GLN A 287 11.57 -17.64 21.85
CA GLN A 287 10.21 -18.04 21.53
C GLN A 287 9.23 -17.06 22.16
N CYS A 288 8.16 -16.76 21.45
CA CYS A 288 7.08 -15.93 21.96
C CYS A 288 5.75 -16.33 21.31
N ALA A 289 4.66 -15.79 21.84
CA ALA A 289 3.37 -15.92 21.19
C ALA A 289 3.22 -14.86 20.09
N VAL A 290 2.54 -15.21 19.00
CA VAL A 290 2.14 -14.25 17.96
C VAL A 290 1.42 -13.06 18.60
N GLU A 291 1.71 -11.88 18.05
CA GLU A 291 1.33 -10.55 18.52
C GLU A 291 2.02 -10.05 19.80
N GLN A 292 2.90 -10.84 20.41
CA GLN A 292 3.66 -10.43 21.61
C GLN A 292 5.07 -9.95 21.27
N ILE A 293 5.60 -9.09 22.13
CA ILE A 293 7.01 -8.66 22.05
C ILE A 293 7.90 -9.81 22.57
N PRO A 294 8.93 -10.23 21.82
CA PRO A 294 9.91 -11.22 22.26
C PRO A 294 10.70 -10.74 23.50
N LYS A 295 10.66 -11.52 24.59
CA LYS A 295 11.27 -11.18 25.88
C LYS A 295 12.66 -11.75 26.06
#